data_AF-A0A0G1LCY5-F1
#
_entry.id   AF-A0A0G1LCY5-F1
#
_cell.length_a   1.000
_cell.length_b   1.000
_cell.length_c   1.000
_cell.angle_alpha   90.00
_cell.angle_beta   90.00
_cell.angle_gamma   90.00
#
_symmetry.space_group_name_H-M   'P 1'
#
loop_
_entity.id
_entity.type
_entity.pdbx_description
1 polymer ?
#
loop_
_entity_poly.entity_id
_entity_poly.type
_entity_poly.pdbx_seq_one_letter_code
_entity_poly.pdbx_strand_id
1 'polypeptide(L)'
;MKKPFGLYVDPDNSPVQPERFSGYHTGADAEFTDTKVDVPVKSIAEGQVRSARRSNGYGGVVVIEHVINDQPHLVIYGHLDPTRLIKENSSVTAGETIGYLGRDKSAETDGERKHLHLAILSGTKLDLRGYVSNPEELINWLNPLDLYTPLPTP
;
A
#
# COMPACT_ATOMS: atom_id res chain seq x y z
N MET A 1 -0.47 1.07 -15.49
CA MET A 1 0.98 0.80 -15.68
C MET A 1 1.58 0.69 -14.28
N LYS A 2 2.30 -0.39 -13.93
CA LYS A 2 2.67 -0.66 -12.53
C LYS A 2 3.92 0.12 -12.11
N LYS A 3 3.99 0.55 -10.85
CA LYS A 3 5.23 1.00 -10.18
C LYS A 3 5.69 -0.10 -9.21
N PRO A 4 6.76 -0.85 -9.52
CA PRO A 4 7.27 -1.88 -8.63
C PRO A 4 8.06 -1.28 -7.47
N PHE A 5 8.38 -2.14 -6.49
CA PHE A 5 9.29 -1.83 -5.40
C PHE A 5 10.68 -1.45 -5.90
N GLY A 6 11.29 -0.46 -5.26
CA GLY A 6 12.65 0.00 -5.56
C GLY A 6 12.79 0.79 -6.87
N LEU A 7 11.71 1.04 -7.62
CA LEU A 7 11.77 1.91 -8.80
C LEU A 7 12.05 3.34 -8.35
N TYR A 8 13.14 3.93 -8.84
CA TYR A 8 13.35 5.37 -8.73
C TYR A 8 12.40 6.11 -9.67
N VAL A 9 11.68 7.09 -9.14
CA VAL A 9 10.84 7.99 -9.93
C VAL A 9 11.17 9.46 -9.65
N ASP A 10 10.90 10.31 -10.63
CA ASP A 10 10.77 11.76 -10.51
C ASP A 10 9.67 12.26 -11.49
N PRO A 11 9.29 13.55 -11.45
CA PRO A 11 8.28 14.11 -12.35
C PRO A 11 8.55 13.90 -13.85
N ASP A 12 9.80 13.70 -14.26
CA ASP A 12 10.20 13.60 -15.67
C ASP A 12 10.30 12.13 -16.14
N ASN A 13 10.66 11.21 -15.26
CA ASN A 13 10.98 9.82 -15.61
C ASN A 13 9.89 8.80 -15.24
N SER A 14 8.89 9.20 -14.46
CA SER A 14 7.92 8.26 -13.91
C SER A 14 7.13 7.57 -15.03
N PRO A 15 6.94 6.23 -14.94
CA PRO A 15 6.13 5.50 -15.90
C PRO A 15 4.64 5.90 -15.86
N VAL A 16 4.23 6.63 -14.84
CA VAL A 16 2.85 7.10 -14.67
C VAL A 16 2.90 8.61 -14.45
N GLN A 17 2.18 9.36 -15.29
CA GLN A 17 2.16 10.81 -15.27
C GLN A 17 0.74 11.35 -14.97
N PRO A 18 0.61 12.52 -14.31
CA PRO A 18 1.70 13.30 -13.73
C PRO A 18 2.28 12.63 -12.48
N GLU A 19 3.58 12.75 -12.28
CA GLU A 19 4.25 12.38 -11.03
C GLU A 19 4.61 13.64 -10.23
N ARG A 20 4.35 13.62 -8.92
CA ARG A 20 4.67 14.72 -8.01
C ARG A 20 5.69 14.34 -6.93
N PHE A 21 6.06 13.06 -6.85
CA PHE A 21 7.03 12.54 -5.91
C PHE A 21 8.39 12.34 -6.58
N SER A 22 9.43 12.25 -5.77
CA SER A 22 10.77 11.86 -6.23
C SER A 22 11.42 10.94 -5.22
N GLY A 23 12.01 9.84 -5.68
CA GLY A 23 12.68 8.85 -4.84
C GLY A 23 12.39 7.41 -5.25
N TYR A 24 12.94 6.48 -4.48
CA TYR A 24 12.75 5.05 -4.65
C TYR A 24 11.44 4.60 -4.00
N HIS A 25 10.59 3.95 -4.79
CA HIS A 25 9.28 3.47 -4.35
C HIS A 25 9.40 2.37 -3.28
N THR A 26 8.80 2.58 -2.11
CA THR A 26 8.91 1.67 -0.95
C THR A 26 7.88 0.54 -0.95
N GLY A 27 6.96 0.56 -1.90
CA GLY A 27 5.91 -0.44 -2.06
C GLY A 27 5.78 -0.94 -3.49
N ALA A 28 4.66 -1.56 -3.79
CA ALA A 28 4.28 -1.94 -5.14
C ALA A 28 2.84 -1.49 -5.42
N ASP A 29 2.62 -0.99 -6.64
CA ASP A 29 1.33 -0.51 -7.08
C ASP A 29 0.57 -1.57 -7.88
N ALA A 30 -0.62 -1.93 -7.40
CA ALA A 30 -1.57 -2.77 -8.13
C ALA A 30 -2.62 -1.88 -8.83
N GLU A 31 -2.59 -1.93 -10.16
CA GLU A 31 -3.43 -1.13 -11.05
C GLU A 31 -4.82 -1.73 -11.25
N PHE A 32 -5.84 -0.87 -11.35
CA PHE A 32 -7.21 -1.27 -11.68
C PHE A 32 -7.70 -0.44 -12.86
N THR A 33 -8.03 -1.12 -13.96
CA THR A 33 -8.47 -0.46 -15.20
C THR A 33 -9.92 -0.01 -15.16
N ASP A 34 -10.76 -0.66 -14.34
CA ASP A 34 -12.14 -0.25 -14.12
C ASP A 34 -12.26 0.74 -12.96
N THR A 35 -12.35 2.02 -13.30
CA THR A 35 -12.47 3.11 -12.33
C THR A 35 -13.86 3.19 -11.71
N LYS A 36 -14.88 2.55 -12.28
CA LYS A 36 -16.29 2.67 -11.87
C LYS A 36 -16.75 1.63 -10.86
N VAL A 37 -16.01 0.53 -10.72
CA VAL A 37 -16.36 -0.57 -9.80
C VAL A 37 -15.73 -0.34 -8.43
N ASP A 38 -16.50 -0.53 -7.36
CA ASP A 38 -15.95 -0.60 -6.01
C ASP A 38 -15.01 -1.80 -5.89
N VAL A 39 -13.74 -1.55 -5.55
CA VAL A 39 -12.73 -2.61 -5.41
C VAL A 39 -12.47 -2.81 -3.93
N PRO A 40 -12.90 -3.94 -3.32
CA PRO A 40 -12.57 -4.24 -1.94
C PRO A 40 -11.07 -4.55 -1.81
N VAL A 41 -10.43 -3.97 -0.81
CA VAL A 41 -9.05 -4.27 -0.42
C VAL A 41 -9.09 -5.24 0.76
N LYS A 42 -8.36 -6.34 0.61
CA LYS A 42 -8.34 -7.44 1.58
C LYS A 42 -7.02 -7.48 2.33
N SER A 43 -7.08 -7.83 3.61
CA SER A 43 -5.87 -8.09 4.40
C SER A 43 -5.11 -9.30 3.85
N ILE A 44 -3.80 -9.17 3.69
CA ILE A 44 -2.95 -10.25 3.16
C ILE A 44 -2.77 -11.42 4.15
N ALA A 45 -2.92 -11.14 5.44
CA ALA A 45 -2.78 -12.09 6.53
C ALA A 45 -3.67 -11.67 7.72
N GLU A 46 -3.74 -12.51 8.75
CA GLU A 46 -4.30 -12.09 10.03
C GLU A 46 -3.40 -11.10 10.75
N GLY A 47 -3.95 -10.20 11.55
CA GLY A 47 -3.15 -9.17 12.21
C GLY A 47 -3.95 -8.20 13.07
N GLN A 48 -3.26 -7.15 13.50
CA GLN A 48 -3.82 -6.09 14.33
C GLN A 48 -3.76 -4.76 13.59
N VAL A 49 -4.90 -4.11 13.38
CA VAL A 49 -4.97 -2.79 12.75
C VAL A 49 -4.33 -1.78 13.69
N ARG A 50 -3.19 -1.21 13.26
CA ARG A 50 -2.43 -0.19 13.98
C ARG A 50 -2.87 1.22 13.64
N SER A 51 -3.33 1.45 12.41
CA SER A 51 -3.96 2.71 12.04
C SER A 51 -4.91 2.60 10.86
N ALA A 52 -5.94 3.44 10.84
CA ALA A 52 -6.89 3.56 9.74
C ALA A 52 -7.37 5.02 9.67
N ARG A 53 -6.79 5.82 8.76
CA ARG A 53 -7.00 7.27 8.74
C ARG A 53 -6.72 7.90 7.38
N ARG A 54 -6.96 9.21 7.27
CA ARG A 54 -6.42 10.03 6.16
C ARG A 54 -4.94 10.35 6.39
N SER A 55 -4.15 10.37 5.32
CA SER A 55 -2.75 10.77 5.32
C SER A 55 -2.36 11.44 4.01
N ASN A 56 -1.56 12.51 4.08
CA ASN A 56 -1.02 13.20 2.91
C ASN A 56 -0.17 12.23 2.08
N GLY A 57 -0.31 12.28 0.75
CA GLY A 57 0.32 11.35 -0.17
C GLY A 57 -0.48 10.08 -0.45
N TYR A 58 -1.38 9.67 0.45
CA TYR A 58 -2.20 8.45 0.27
C TYR A 58 -3.69 8.73 0.07
N GLY A 59 -4.21 9.78 0.71
CA GLY A 59 -5.64 9.87 0.96
C GLY A 59 -5.99 8.90 2.10
N GLY A 60 -6.81 7.87 1.87
CA GLY A 60 -7.07 6.85 2.89
C GLY A 60 -5.93 5.83 2.99
N VAL A 61 -5.54 5.53 4.23
CA VAL A 61 -4.49 4.54 4.53
C VAL A 61 -4.90 3.66 5.70
N VAL A 62 -4.62 2.36 5.57
CA VAL A 62 -4.70 1.37 6.65
C VAL A 62 -3.32 0.78 6.87
N VAL A 63 -2.91 0.67 8.13
CA VAL A 63 -1.66 0.03 8.56
C VAL A 63 -2.02 -1.13 9.48
N ILE A 64 -1.56 -2.32 9.15
CA ILE A 64 -1.82 -3.54 9.91
C ILE A 64 -0.49 -4.18 10.29
N GLU A 65 -0.37 -4.55 11.57
CA GLU A 65 0.74 -5.37 12.02
C GLU A 65 0.41 -6.84 11.81
N HIS A 66 1.28 -7.53 11.08
CA HIS A 66 1.23 -8.97 10.84
C HIS A 66 2.48 -9.63 11.40
N VAL A 67 2.39 -10.93 11.69
CA VAL A 67 3.55 -11.79 11.87
C VAL A 67 3.74 -12.58 10.59
N ILE A 68 4.85 -12.36 9.88
CA ILE A 68 5.19 -13.04 8.62
C ILE A 68 6.56 -13.68 8.85
N ASN A 69 6.68 -15.00 8.61
CA ASN A 69 7.92 -15.76 8.87
C ASN A 69 8.47 -15.53 10.30
N ASP A 70 7.59 -15.60 11.30
CA ASP A 70 7.91 -15.40 12.72
C ASP A 70 8.48 -14.01 13.07
N GLN A 71 8.35 -13.03 12.17
CA GLN A 71 8.80 -11.65 12.40
C GLN A 71 7.63 -10.68 12.27
N PRO A 72 7.58 -9.62 13.11
CA PRO A 72 6.55 -8.59 12.99
C PRO A 72 6.83 -7.66 11.81
N HIS A 73 5.79 -7.34 11.07
CA HIS A 73 5.81 -6.42 9.93
C HIS A 73 4.62 -5.48 9.96
N LEU A 74 4.82 -4.22 9.59
CA LEU A 74 3.72 -3.30 9.29
C LEU A 74 3.44 -3.31 7.79
N VAL A 75 2.21 -3.63 7.42
CA VAL A 75 1.74 -3.59 6.04
C VAL A 75 0.84 -2.38 5.85
N ILE A 76 1.16 -1.58 4.83
CA ILE A 76 0.51 -0.32 4.50
C ILE A 76 -0.34 -0.52 3.25
N TYR A 77 -1.63 -0.18 3.35
CA TYR A 77 -2.60 -0.21 2.26
C TYR A 77 -3.05 1.21 1.98
N GLY A 78 -2.59 1.79 0.87
CA GLY A 78 -2.83 3.18 0.48
C GLY A 78 -3.96 3.36 -0.54
N HIS A 79 -4.34 4.63 -0.76
CA HIS A 79 -5.32 5.07 -1.75
C HIS A 79 -6.71 4.46 -1.58
N LEU A 80 -7.13 4.33 -0.31
CA LEU A 80 -8.44 3.81 0.09
C LEU A 80 -9.48 4.93 0.26
N ASP A 81 -10.76 4.61 0.17
CA ASP A 81 -11.86 5.48 0.59
C ASP A 81 -11.82 5.64 2.13
N PRO A 82 -11.53 6.85 2.65
CA PRO A 82 -11.37 7.08 4.09
C PRO A 82 -12.66 6.91 4.89
N THR A 83 -13.81 6.87 4.23
CA THR A 83 -15.12 6.67 4.88
C THR A 83 -15.47 5.19 5.06
N ARG A 84 -14.70 4.29 4.44
CA ARG A 84 -14.96 2.84 4.40
C ARG A 84 -13.80 2.02 4.93
N LEU A 85 -12.94 2.60 5.78
CA LEU A 85 -11.82 1.89 6.39
C LEU A 85 -12.29 1.00 7.54
N ILE A 86 -11.58 -0.11 7.74
CA ILE A 86 -11.68 -0.90 8.97
C ILE A 86 -11.34 -0.04 10.19
N LYS A 87 -11.89 -0.42 11.34
CA LYS A 87 -11.70 0.32 12.59
C LYS A 87 -10.26 0.17 13.10
N GLU A 88 -9.64 1.29 13.47
CA GLU A 88 -8.36 1.27 14.18
C GLU A 88 -8.47 0.48 15.49
N ASN A 89 -7.40 -0.24 15.86
CA ASN A 89 -7.34 -1.15 17.01
C ASN A 89 -8.24 -2.40 16.92
N SER A 90 -8.82 -2.75 15.76
CA SER A 90 -9.44 -4.07 15.56
C SER A 90 -8.43 -5.13 15.11
N SER A 91 -8.71 -6.39 15.41
CA SER A 91 -8.03 -7.51 14.75
C SER A 91 -8.65 -7.78 13.37
N VAL A 92 -7.90 -8.44 12.50
CA VAL A 92 -8.32 -8.79 11.14
C VAL A 92 -7.90 -10.23 10.82
N THR A 93 -8.68 -10.92 9.98
CA THR A 93 -8.33 -12.24 9.44
C THR A 93 -7.82 -12.14 8.00
N ALA A 94 -7.06 -13.14 7.54
CA ALA A 94 -6.61 -13.19 6.15
C ALA A 94 -7.80 -13.17 5.18
N GLY A 95 -7.78 -12.28 4.19
CA GLY A 95 -8.85 -12.13 3.20
C GLY A 95 -10.04 -11.26 3.65
N GLU A 96 -10.06 -10.79 4.89
CA GLU A 96 -11.08 -9.86 5.39
C GLU A 96 -10.97 -8.50 4.69
N THR A 97 -12.11 -7.88 4.38
CA THR A 97 -12.14 -6.57 3.72
C THR A 97 -11.79 -5.48 4.73
N ILE A 98 -10.70 -4.76 4.46
CA ILE A 98 -10.17 -3.69 5.32
C ILE A 98 -10.49 -2.29 4.81
N GLY A 99 -10.99 -2.19 3.58
CA GLY A 99 -11.33 -0.95 2.93
C GLY A 99 -11.74 -1.17 1.49
N TYR A 100 -11.98 -0.07 0.79
CA TYR A 100 -12.24 -0.04 -0.64
C TYR A 100 -11.31 0.99 -1.28
N LEU A 101 -10.91 0.77 -2.52
CA LEU A 101 -10.14 1.79 -3.24
C LEU A 101 -10.90 3.10 -3.34
N GLY A 102 -10.19 4.20 -3.14
CA GLY A 102 -10.73 5.54 -3.33
C GLY A 102 -11.03 5.82 -4.81
N ARG A 103 -11.87 6.83 -5.04
CA ARG A 103 -12.20 7.30 -6.39
C ARG A 103 -10.98 7.90 -7.09
N ASP A 104 -10.89 7.63 -8.38
CA ASP A 104 -9.81 8.10 -9.27
C ASP A 104 -9.63 9.62 -9.16
N LYS A 105 -8.38 10.05 -8.92
CA LYS A 105 -7.95 11.46 -8.86
C LYS A 105 -8.79 12.33 -7.93
N SER A 106 -9.17 11.79 -6.78
CA SER A 106 -10.02 12.47 -5.80
C SER A 106 -9.29 12.74 -4.49
N ALA A 107 -9.92 13.46 -3.57
CA ALA A 107 -9.40 13.63 -2.22
C ALA A 107 -9.28 12.30 -1.44
N GLU A 108 -9.94 11.23 -1.87
CA GLU A 108 -9.83 9.90 -1.26
C GLU A 108 -8.48 9.24 -1.55
N THR A 109 -7.85 9.59 -2.67
CA THR A 109 -6.53 9.12 -3.10
C THR A 109 -5.46 10.19 -2.99
N ASP A 110 -5.79 11.36 -2.42
CA ASP A 110 -4.97 12.58 -2.42
C ASP A 110 -4.57 13.05 -3.83
N GLY A 111 -5.49 12.90 -4.79
CA GLY A 111 -5.31 13.31 -6.18
C GLY A 111 -4.62 12.26 -7.06
N GLU A 112 -4.19 11.14 -6.50
CA GLU A 112 -3.62 10.03 -7.27
C GLU A 112 -4.66 9.26 -8.07
N ARG A 113 -4.19 8.53 -9.10
CA ARG A 113 -5.03 7.57 -9.83
C ARG A 113 -5.60 6.50 -8.87
N LYS A 114 -6.66 5.83 -9.30
CA LYS A 114 -7.17 4.65 -8.57
C LYS A 114 -6.21 3.46 -8.71
N HIS A 115 -5.56 3.10 -7.62
CA HIS A 115 -4.70 1.92 -7.51
C HIS A 115 -4.57 1.53 -6.04
N LEU A 116 -4.07 0.33 -5.75
CA LEU A 116 -3.61 -0.02 -4.41
C LEU A 116 -2.11 0.23 -4.34
N HIS A 117 -1.66 1.05 -3.40
CA HIS A 117 -0.27 1.06 -2.95
C HIS A 117 -0.13 0.08 -1.79
N LEU A 118 0.74 -0.92 -1.94
CA LEU A 118 1.02 -1.92 -0.91
C LEU A 118 2.50 -1.83 -0.52
N ALA A 119 2.80 -1.54 0.74
CA ALA A 119 4.17 -1.52 1.25
C ALA A 119 4.29 -2.37 2.51
N ILE A 120 5.48 -2.95 2.74
CA ILE A 120 5.73 -3.83 3.87
C ILE A 120 7.01 -3.35 4.55
N LEU A 121 6.89 -2.91 5.80
CA LEU A 121 8.01 -2.52 6.64
C LEU A 121 8.55 -3.73 7.40
N SER A 122 9.87 -3.78 7.54
CA SER A 122 10.56 -4.63 8.50
C SER A 122 10.34 -4.09 9.92
N GLY A 123 9.74 -4.89 10.80
CA GLY A 123 9.51 -4.52 12.19
C GLY A 123 8.24 -3.69 12.44
N THR A 124 8.18 -3.03 13.59
CA THR A 124 6.98 -2.36 14.13
C THR A 124 7.07 -0.83 14.17
N LYS A 125 8.18 -0.26 13.68
CA LYS A 125 8.35 1.20 13.63
C LYS A 125 7.69 1.74 12.37
N LEU A 126 6.59 2.48 12.55
CA LEU A 126 5.84 3.06 11.43
C LEU A 126 6.67 4.10 10.68
N ASP A 127 6.79 3.89 9.37
CA ASP A 127 7.25 4.86 8.37
C ASP A 127 6.21 4.87 7.24
N LEU A 128 5.59 6.03 6.99
CA LEU A 128 4.58 6.14 5.93
C LEU A 128 5.16 6.66 4.60
N ARG A 129 6.47 6.84 4.46
CA ARG A 129 7.04 7.34 3.22
C ARG A 129 6.80 6.34 2.08
N GLY A 130 6.05 6.75 1.05
CA GLY A 130 5.89 5.99 -0.19
C GLY A 130 7.14 6.02 -1.08
N TYR A 131 8.06 6.96 -0.81
CA TYR A 131 9.31 7.14 -1.52
C TYR A 131 10.44 7.51 -0.54
N VAL A 132 11.61 6.90 -0.72
CA VAL A 132 12.85 7.24 0.02
C VAL A 132 13.88 7.82 -0.94
N SER A 133 14.70 8.77 -0.47
CA SER A 133 15.68 9.44 -1.34
C SER A 133 16.96 8.62 -1.52
N ASN A 134 17.37 7.88 -0.49
CA ASN A 134 18.55 7.01 -0.54
C ASN A 134 18.10 5.54 -0.75
N PRO A 135 18.62 4.83 -1.77
CA PRO A 135 18.26 3.43 -2.00
C PRO A 135 18.63 2.51 -0.83
N GLU A 136 19.62 2.86 0.00
CA GLU A 136 19.98 2.08 1.19
C GLU A 136 18.83 2.00 2.20
N GLU A 137 17.92 2.98 2.21
CA GLU A 137 16.75 2.97 3.10
C GLU A 137 15.74 1.86 2.73
N LEU A 138 15.78 1.34 1.49
CA LEU A 138 14.92 0.23 1.04
C LEU A 138 15.15 -1.05 1.84
N ILE A 139 16.29 -1.20 2.53
CA ILE A 139 16.56 -2.35 3.40
C ILE A 139 15.56 -2.48 4.56
N ASN A 140 14.85 -1.39 4.91
CA ASN A 140 13.81 -1.39 5.92
C ASN A 140 12.45 -1.87 5.39
N TRP A 141 12.37 -2.25 4.11
CA TRP A 141 11.15 -2.60 3.42
C TRP A 141 11.31 -3.95 2.71
N LEU A 142 10.22 -4.71 2.64
CA LEU A 142 10.14 -5.94 1.86
C LEU A 142 9.45 -5.63 0.53
N ASN A 143 9.94 -6.24 -0.55
CA ASN A 143 9.20 -6.25 -1.81
C ASN A 143 7.91 -7.09 -1.63
N PRO A 144 6.71 -6.50 -1.75
CA PRO A 144 5.46 -7.23 -1.53
C PRO A 144 5.27 -8.42 -2.48
N LEU A 145 5.90 -8.37 -3.67
CA LEU A 145 5.81 -9.44 -4.66
C LEU A 145 6.64 -10.68 -4.28
N ASP A 146 7.65 -10.54 -3.43
CA ASP A 146 8.47 -11.68 -2.99
C ASP A 146 7.71 -12.60 -2.02
N LEU A 147 6.66 -12.07 -1.38
CA LEU A 147 5.77 -12.85 -0.52
C LEU A 147 4.72 -13.65 -1.32
N TYR A 148 4.59 -13.38 -2.62
CA TYR A 148 3.68 -14.11 -3.49
C TYR A 148 4.38 -15.36 -4.04
N THR A 149 4.29 -16.47 -3.32
CA THR A 149 4.48 -17.78 -3.96
C THR A 149 3.17 -18.12 -4.67
N PRO A 150 3.16 -18.28 -6.01
CA PRO A 150 1.96 -18.77 -6.68
C PRO A 150 1.59 -20.12 -6.03
N LEU A 151 0.32 -20.25 -5.62
CA LEU A 151 -0.22 -21.56 -5.26
C LEU A 151 0.13 -22.52 -6.39
N PRO A 152 0.64 -23.74 -6.11
CA PRO A 152 0.79 -24.73 -7.15
C PRO A 152 -0.56 -24.88 -7.84
N THR A 153 -0.59 -24.62 -9.16
CA THR A 153 -1.77 -24.92 -9.96
C THR A 153 -2.07 -26.41 -9.83
N PRO A 154 -3.33 -26.81 -9.55
CA PRO A 154 -3.69 -28.21 -9.47
C PRO A 154 -3.43 -28.96 -10.79
#